data_AF-A0A7X7I8C3-F1
#
_entry.id   AF-A0A7X7I8C3-F1
#
_cell.length_a   1.000
_cell.length_b   1.000
_cell.length_c   1.000
_cell.angle_alpha   90.00
_cell.angle_beta   90.00
_cell.angle_gamma   90.00
#
_symmetry.space_group_name_H-M   'P 1'
#
loop_
_entity.id
_entity.type
_entity.pdbx_description
1 polymer ?
#
loop_
_entity_poly.entity_id
_entity_poly.type
_entity_poly.pdbx_seq_one_letter_code
_entity_poly.pdbx_strand_id
1 'polypeptide(L)'
;MFRCKKYIYNFTEFFCKKSGLFSGFSPFVIKHRFLPLIFTFLMTSLGFTQSVVTIDADGGADYRSLDTVLSAIKAGTLDPDTVKFIGNDQDTYTWSTYCDKSIWWIVFKGTQSDPDKFPIINHTKEPLYNFFNPN
;
A
#
# COMPACT_ATOMS: atom_id res chain seq x y z
N MET A 1 -2.64 -15.93 -13.98
CA MET A 1 -3.18 -15.75 -12.61
C MET A 1 -2.32 -16.57 -11.66
N PHE A 2 -1.31 -15.98 -11.03
CA PHE A 2 -0.43 -16.69 -10.10
C PHE A 2 -0.85 -16.36 -8.67
N ARG A 3 -1.34 -17.36 -7.94
CA ARG A 3 -1.58 -17.28 -6.50
C ARG A 3 -0.33 -17.79 -5.78
N CYS A 4 0.33 -16.92 -5.00
CA CYS A 4 1.41 -17.34 -4.11
C CYS A 4 0.96 -17.24 -2.65
N LYS A 5 1.23 -18.31 -1.88
CA LYS A 5 0.77 -18.57 -0.52
C LYS A 5 1.44 -17.62 0.49
N LYS A 6 0.62 -17.02 1.36
CA LYS A 6 1.05 -16.17 2.48
C LYS A 6 1.37 -17.05 3.70
N TYR A 7 2.61 -17.02 4.16
CA TYR A 7 2.98 -17.52 5.49
C TYR A 7 2.75 -16.40 6.51
N ILE A 8 1.91 -16.67 7.50
CA ILE A 8 1.66 -15.80 8.65
C ILE A 8 2.52 -16.32 9.78
N TYR A 9 3.54 -15.57 10.19
CA TYR A 9 4.24 -15.82 11.45
C TYR A 9 3.55 -14.98 12.53
N ASN A 10 2.94 -15.66 13.50
CA ASN A 10 2.35 -15.06 14.70
C ASN A 10 3.47 -14.49 15.60
N PHE A 11 3.53 -13.17 15.72
CA PHE A 11 4.44 -12.45 16.61
C PHE A 11 3.67 -12.00 17.86
N THR A 12 3.18 -12.95 18.67
CA THR A 12 2.40 -12.62 19.87
C THR A 12 2.73 -13.47 21.10
N GLU A 13 3.92 -14.05 21.16
CA GLU A 13 4.35 -14.79 22.35
C GLU A 13 5.78 -14.44 22.74
N PHE A 14 6.03 -13.23 23.24
CA PHE A 14 7.28 -12.99 23.97
C PHE A 14 7.18 -11.78 24.91
N PHE A 15 6.29 -11.79 25.90
CA PHE A 15 6.47 -11.01 27.13
C PHE A 15 5.43 -11.42 28.19
N CYS A 16 5.63 -12.56 28.87
CA CYS A 16 5.19 -12.70 30.26
C CYS A 16 5.84 -13.92 30.92
N LYS A 17 7.10 -13.80 31.33
CA LYS A 17 7.67 -14.76 32.29
C LYS A 17 8.85 -14.18 33.08
N LYS A 18 8.59 -13.26 33.99
CA LYS A 18 9.33 -13.11 35.26
C LYS A 18 8.85 -11.91 36.08
N SER A 19 8.07 -12.19 37.13
CA SER A 19 8.20 -11.51 38.43
C SER A 19 7.19 -12.13 39.40
N GLY A 20 7.65 -13.16 40.12
CA GLY A 20 7.02 -13.56 41.37
C GLY A 20 7.48 -12.62 42.46
N LEU A 21 6.57 -11.78 42.97
CA LEU A 21 6.50 -11.25 44.33
C LEU A 21 5.40 -10.19 44.33
N PHE A 22 4.21 -10.48 44.86
CA PHE A 22 3.31 -9.51 45.50
C PHE A 22 2.17 -10.30 46.15
N SER A 23 2.47 -10.91 47.30
CA SER A 23 1.47 -11.37 48.25
C SER A 23 1.04 -10.17 49.10
N GLY A 24 -0.21 -9.72 48.94
CA GLY A 24 -0.81 -8.75 49.87
C GLY A 24 -1.43 -7.56 49.19
N PHE A 25 -2.53 -7.77 48.45
CA PHE A 25 -3.51 -6.72 48.22
C PHE A 25 -4.90 -7.29 48.51
N SER A 26 -5.55 -6.70 49.51
CA SER A 26 -6.95 -6.93 49.84
C SER A 26 -7.83 -6.67 48.61
N PRO A 27 -8.92 -7.42 48.40
CA PRO A 27 -9.79 -7.22 47.25
C PRO A 27 -10.64 -5.96 47.49
N PHE A 28 -10.11 -4.80 47.10
CA PHE A 28 -10.92 -3.60 46.95
C PHE A 28 -11.73 -3.77 45.66
N VAL A 29 -12.95 -4.28 45.80
CA VAL A 29 -13.92 -4.45 44.71
C VAL A 29 -14.41 -3.06 44.28
N ILE A 30 -13.62 -2.37 43.47
CA ILE A 30 -14.10 -1.21 42.73
C ILE A 30 -14.95 -1.76 41.59
N LYS A 31 -16.27 -1.53 41.67
CA LYS A 31 -17.26 -1.80 40.61
C LYS A 31 -16.89 -0.99 39.35
N HIS A 32 -15.92 -1.47 38.57
CA HIS A 32 -15.55 -0.92 37.26
C HIS A 32 -16.61 -1.30 36.21
N ARG A 33 -17.78 -0.66 36.29
CA ARG A 33 -18.85 -0.80 35.27
C ARG A 33 -18.71 0.19 34.09
N PHE A 34 -17.62 0.96 34.02
CA PHE A 34 -17.44 2.02 33.02
C PHE A 34 -16.17 1.90 32.16
N LEU A 35 -15.45 0.77 32.22
CA LEU A 35 -14.18 0.61 31.48
C LEU A 35 -14.24 -0.12 30.11
N PRO A 36 -15.32 -0.79 29.65
CA PRO A 36 -15.26 -1.46 28.34
C PRO A 36 -15.44 -0.52 27.13
N LEU A 37 -15.91 0.72 27.35
CA LEU A 37 -16.28 1.66 26.28
C LEU A 37 -15.09 2.45 25.70
N ILE A 38 -14.07 2.71 26.51
CA ILE A 38 -12.86 3.45 26.06
C ILE A 38 -11.94 2.55 25.22
N PHE A 39 -11.91 1.24 25.51
CA PHE A 39 -11.08 0.27 24.78
C PHE A 39 -11.64 -0.07 23.39
N THR A 40 -12.97 -0.05 23.21
CA THR A 40 -13.59 -0.26 21.90
C THR A 40 -13.40 0.94 20.98
N PHE A 41 -13.42 2.17 21.52
CA PHE A 41 -13.23 3.38 20.71
C PHE A 41 -11.82 3.48 20.11
N LEU A 42 -10.79 3.00 20.83
CA LEU A 42 -9.39 3.05 20.38
C LEU A 42 -9.06 2.10 19.22
N MET A 43 -9.85 1.05 19.01
CA MET A 43 -9.60 0.04 17.96
C MET A 43 -10.31 0.36 16.64
N THR A 44 -11.13 1.40 16.58
CA THR A 44 -12.06 1.63 15.46
C THR A 44 -11.52 2.50 14.30
N SER A 45 -10.28 3.02 14.36
CA SER A 45 -9.86 4.06 13.39
C SER A 45 -8.48 3.86 12.77
N LEU A 46 -7.99 2.63 12.63
CA LEU A 46 -6.89 2.36 11.68
C LEU A 46 -7.49 2.18 10.28
N GLY A 47 -8.01 3.28 9.73
CA GLY A 47 -8.31 3.36 8.31
C GLY A 47 -6.99 3.31 7.56
N PHE A 48 -6.69 2.18 6.92
CA PHE A 48 -5.61 2.11 5.95
C PHE A 48 -6.02 2.95 4.75
N THR A 49 -5.55 4.21 4.71
CA THR A 49 -5.68 5.04 3.53
C THR A 49 -4.76 4.46 2.46
N GLN A 50 -5.36 3.91 1.40
CA GLN A 50 -4.62 3.48 0.23
C GLN A 50 -4.09 4.72 -0.51
N SER A 51 -2.78 4.78 -0.74
CA SER A 51 -2.15 5.84 -1.51
C SER A 51 -2.42 5.62 -3.00
N VAL A 52 -3.16 6.55 -3.61
CA VAL A 52 -3.53 6.49 -5.03
C VAL A 52 -2.98 7.70 -5.74
N VAL A 53 -2.33 7.45 -6.87
CA VAL A 53 -1.79 8.48 -7.77
C VAL A 53 -2.50 8.37 -9.10
N THR A 54 -2.91 9.50 -9.66
CA THR A 54 -3.59 9.55 -10.95
C THR A 54 -2.65 9.94 -12.08
N ILE A 55 -2.88 9.37 -13.26
CA ILE A 55 -2.18 9.72 -14.51
C ILE A 55 -3.22 9.99 -15.61
N ASP A 56 -3.02 11.08 -16.35
CA ASP A 56 -3.79 11.47 -17.53
C ASP A 56 -2.85 12.22 -18.51
N ALA A 57 -2.72 11.77 -19.75
CA ALA A 57 -1.81 12.36 -20.71
C ALA A 57 -2.23 13.79 -21.12
N ASP A 58 -3.54 14.04 -21.17
CA ASP A 58 -4.13 15.33 -21.52
C ASP A 58 -4.19 16.29 -20.32
N GLY A 59 -4.06 15.76 -19.11
CA GLY A 59 -3.94 16.49 -17.86
C GLY A 59 -5.21 16.45 -17.00
N GLY A 60 -5.18 17.12 -15.84
CA GLY A 60 -6.25 16.99 -14.84
C GLY A 60 -6.03 15.84 -13.84
N ALA A 61 -4.92 15.11 -13.98
CA ALA A 61 -4.40 14.16 -13.00
C ALA A 61 -3.19 14.72 -12.23
N ASP A 62 -2.71 13.94 -11.24
CA ASP A 62 -1.49 14.24 -10.47
C ASP A 62 -0.23 14.25 -11.35
N TYR A 63 -0.18 13.35 -12.34
CA TYR A 63 0.91 13.23 -13.29
C TYR A 63 0.41 13.11 -14.72
N ARG A 64 1.25 13.53 -15.68
CA ARG A 64 0.95 13.43 -17.12
C ARG A 64 1.64 12.28 -17.84
N SER A 65 2.57 11.60 -17.18
CA SER A 65 3.30 10.49 -17.78
C SER A 65 3.63 9.42 -16.76
N LEU A 66 3.64 8.18 -17.23
CA LEU A 66 4.04 7.03 -16.42
C LEU A 66 5.52 7.09 -16.03
N ASP A 67 6.39 7.56 -16.92
CA ASP A 67 7.82 7.74 -16.63
C ASP A 67 8.08 8.74 -15.49
N THR A 68 7.30 9.83 -15.39
CA THR A 68 7.43 10.76 -14.26
C THR A 68 7.04 10.09 -12.94
N VAL A 69 5.99 9.28 -12.93
CA VAL A 69 5.57 8.52 -11.74
C VAL A 69 6.64 7.52 -11.32
N LEU A 70 7.14 6.73 -12.27
CA LEU A 70 8.19 5.74 -12.02
C LEU A 70 9.49 6.39 -11.54
N SER A 71 9.84 7.56 -12.09
CA SER A 71 11.00 8.34 -11.65
C SER A 71 10.82 8.86 -10.21
N ALA A 72 9.62 9.30 -9.85
CA ALA A 72 9.32 9.75 -8.49
C ALA A 72 9.34 8.57 -7.48
N ILE A 73 8.85 7.41 -7.87
CA ILE A 73 8.95 6.18 -7.09
C ILE A 73 10.42 5.85 -6.86
N LYS A 74 11.22 5.78 -7.93
CA LYS A 74 12.65 5.51 -7.87
C LYS A 74 13.41 6.49 -6.97
N ALA A 75 13.11 7.79 -7.08
CA ALA A 75 13.72 8.83 -6.26
C ALA A 75 13.30 8.78 -4.77
N GLY A 76 12.32 7.95 -4.43
CA GLY A 76 11.81 7.84 -3.06
C GLY A 76 10.86 8.96 -2.66
N THR A 77 10.48 9.86 -3.58
CA THR A 77 9.55 10.96 -3.32
C THR A 77 8.09 10.53 -3.39
N LEU A 78 7.83 9.35 -3.97
CA LEU A 78 6.51 8.75 -4.10
C LEU A 78 6.54 7.27 -3.67
N ASP A 79 5.48 6.83 -2.99
CA ASP A 79 5.28 5.43 -2.60
C ASP A 79 3.77 5.08 -2.70
N PRO A 80 3.25 4.89 -3.92
CA PRO A 80 1.83 4.69 -4.14
C PRO A 80 1.47 3.20 -4.12
N ASP A 81 0.33 2.87 -3.51
CA ASP A 81 -0.25 1.53 -3.62
C ASP A 81 -0.87 1.31 -5.01
N THR A 82 -1.43 2.37 -5.60
CA THR A 82 -2.12 2.29 -6.89
C THR A 82 -1.79 3.49 -7.78
N VAL A 83 -1.44 3.18 -9.02
CA VAL A 83 -1.35 4.11 -10.13
C VAL A 83 -2.59 3.94 -10.98
N LYS A 84 -3.38 5.01 -11.05
CA LYS A 84 -4.71 5.02 -11.65
C LYS A 84 -4.70 5.85 -12.93
N PHE A 85 -4.88 5.21 -14.08
CA PHE A 85 -5.04 5.90 -15.35
C PHE A 85 -6.46 6.43 -15.47
N ILE A 86 -6.59 7.75 -15.61
CA ILE A 86 -7.84 8.48 -15.82
C ILE A 86 -7.80 9.14 -17.21
N GLY A 87 -8.93 9.68 -17.65
CA GLY A 87 -9.11 10.14 -19.04
C GLY A 87 -10.28 9.43 -19.70
N ASN A 88 -10.82 9.98 -20.80
CA ASN A 88 -12.03 9.47 -21.48
C ASN A 88 -11.73 8.90 -22.88
N ASP A 89 -10.47 8.79 -23.20
CA ASP A 89 -9.89 8.45 -24.49
C ASP A 89 -8.72 7.46 -24.29
N GLN A 90 -8.19 6.98 -25.40
CA GLN A 90 -7.13 5.98 -25.40
C GLN A 90 -5.77 6.66 -25.46
N ASP A 91 -5.06 6.62 -24.35
CA ASP A 91 -3.70 7.12 -24.24
C ASP A 91 -2.65 6.03 -24.32
N THR A 92 -1.50 6.40 -24.88
CA THR A 92 -0.29 5.58 -24.82
C THR A 92 0.69 6.14 -23.80
N TYR A 93 0.94 5.37 -22.74
CA TYR A 93 1.89 5.69 -21.69
C TYR A 93 3.21 4.98 -21.93
N THR A 94 4.25 5.77 -22.21
CA THR A 94 5.60 5.23 -22.37
C THR A 94 6.18 4.84 -21.02
N TRP A 95 6.77 3.65 -20.99
CA TRP A 95 7.57 3.13 -19.90
C TRP A 95 9.01 2.95 -20.38
N SER A 96 9.87 3.90 -20.04
CA SER A 96 11.29 3.86 -20.30
C SER A 96 12.15 3.83 -19.02
N THR A 97 11.55 4.17 -17.88
CA THR A 97 12.26 4.27 -16.60
C THR A 97 12.41 2.91 -15.92
N TYR A 98 13.65 2.52 -15.64
CA TYR A 98 13.96 1.38 -14.77
C TYR A 98 13.84 1.76 -13.29
N CYS A 99 12.90 1.12 -12.59
CA CYS A 99 12.66 1.29 -11.15
C CYS A 99 13.24 0.10 -10.38
N ASP A 100 14.32 0.34 -9.65
CA ASP A 100 15.06 -0.61 -8.81
C ASP A 100 14.72 -0.51 -7.32
N LYS A 101 13.85 0.45 -6.95
CA LYS A 101 13.36 0.57 -5.58
C LYS A 101 12.57 -0.67 -5.19
N SER A 102 12.93 -1.27 -4.06
CA SER A 102 12.15 -2.36 -3.46
C SER A 102 10.82 -1.80 -2.95
N ILE A 103 9.76 -2.10 -3.69
CA ILE A 103 8.37 -1.85 -3.31
C ILE A 103 7.63 -3.19 -3.31
N TRP A 104 6.76 -3.42 -2.32
CA TRP A 104 6.10 -4.72 -2.15
C TRP A 104 5.22 -5.09 -3.33
N TRP A 105 4.32 -4.19 -3.72
CA TRP A 105 3.46 -4.33 -4.87
C TRP A 105 2.96 -2.95 -5.29
N ILE A 106 2.67 -2.79 -6.58
CA ILE A 106 2.03 -1.61 -7.15
C ILE A 106 0.92 -2.07 -8.08
N VAL A 107 -0.25 -1.45 -7.99
CA VAL A 107 -1.38 -1.76 -8.87
C VAL A 107 -1.51 -0.70 -9.94
N PHE A 108 -1.49 -1.13 -11.19
CA PHE A 108 -1.84 -0.32 -12.36
C PHE A 108 -3.31 -0.55 -12.71
N LYS A 109 -4.13 0.50 -12.72
CA LYS A 109 -5.59 0.37 -12.93
C LYS A 109 -6.14 1.49 -13.82
N GLY A 110 -6.85 1.14 -14.89
CA GLY A 110 -7.67 2.09 -15.65
C GLY A 110 -9.02 2.37 -15.01
N THR A 111 -9.59 3.55 -15.23
CA THR A 111 -10.96 3.88 -14.80
C THR A 111 -12.05 3.47 -15.78
N GLN A 112 -11.70 3.30 -17.05
CA GLN A 112 -12.65 3.03 -18.12
C GLN A 112 -13.14 1.59 -18.07
N SER A 113 -14.42 1.39 -18.36
CA SER A 113 -15.03 0.07 -18.57
C SER A 113 -15.03 -0.35 -20.03
N ASP A 114 -14.93 0.62 -20.94
CA ASP A 114 -14.86 0.42 -22.38
C ASP A 114 -13.43 -0.03 -22.78
N PRO A 115 -13.25 -1.23 -23.36
CA PRO A 115 -11.93 -1.74 -23.74
C PRO A 115 -11.22 -0.88 -24.78
N ASP A 116 -11.96 -0.17 -25.64
CA ASP A 116 -11.37 0.72 -26.64
C ASP A 116 -10.74 1.96 -26.02
N LYS A 117 -11.02 2.23 -24.75
CA LYS A 117 -10.49 3.34 -23.95
C LYS A 117 -9.51 2.89 -22.89
N PHE A 118 -9.04 1.64 -22.95
CA PHE A 118 -8.04 1.18 -22.00
C PHE A 118 -6.69 1.84 -22.28
N PRO A 119 -5.94 2.20 -21.23
CA PRO A 119 -4.61 2.78 -21.38
C PRO A 119 -3.67 1.75 -22.01
N ILE A 120 -2.89 2.18 -22.99
CA ILE A 120 -1.86 1.36 -23.62
C ILE A 120 -0.53 1.65 -22.94
N ILE A 121 0.10 0.64 -22.36
CA ILE A 121 1.44 0.78 -21.78
C ILE A 121 2.46 0.31 -22.82
N ASN A 122 3.31 1.23 -23.28
CA ASN A 122 4.34 0.95 -24.28
C ASN A 122 5.73 0.89 -23.64
N HIS A 123 6.37 -0.28 -23.68
CA HIS A 123 7.70 -0.52 -23.12
C HIS A 123 8.77 -0.27 -24.18
N THR A 124 9.70 0.65 -23.92
CA THR A 124 10.57 1.16 -25.00
C THR A 124 12.08 0.98 -24.80
N LYS A 125 12.57 0.72 -23.58
CA LYS A 125 14.04 0.72 -23.33
C LYS A 125 14.56 -0.35 -22.38
N GLU A 126 13.91 -0.57 -21.24
CA GLU A 126 14.48 -1.38 -20.15
C GLU A 126 13.65 -2.64 -19.88
N PRO A 127 14.27 -3.75 -19.44
CA PRO A 127 13.53 -4.90 -18.94
C PRO A 127 12.64 -4.50 -17.75
N LEU A 128 11.42 -5.03 -17.77
CA LEU A 128 10.23 -4.53 -17.07
C LEU A 128 10.39 -4.16 -15.58
N TYR A 129 11.17 -4.90 -14.79
CA TYR A 129 11.37 -4.66 -13.35
C TYR A 129 12.33 -5.71 -12.76
N ASN A 130 13.02 -5.38 -11.67
CA ASN A 130 13.58 -6.38 -10.74
C ASN A 130 13.00 -6.17 -9.32
N PHE A 131 11.73 -6.55 -9.11
CA PHE A 131 11.08 -6.49 -7.78
C PHE A 131 11.75 -7.40 -6.73
N PHE A 132 12.59 -8.32 -7.17
CA PHE A 132 13.27 -9.29 -6.32
C PHE A 132 14.77 -9.13 -6.37
N ASN A 133 15.29 -7.90 -6.53
CA ASN A 133 16.72 -7.71 -6.33
C ASN A 133 17.05 -8.01 -4.87
N PRO A 134 17.71 -9.14 -4.57
CA PRO A 134 18.13 -9.45 -3.22
C PRO A 134 19.39 -8.62 -2.99
N ASN A 135 19.26 -7.46 -2.34
CA ASN A 135 20.43 -6.87 -1.71
C ASN A 135 20.96 -7.82 -0.64
#